data_AF-A0A937P2R6-F1
#
_entry.id   AF-A0A937P2R6-F1
#
_cell.length_a   1.000
_cell.length_b   1.000
_cell.length_c   1.000
_cell.angle_alpha   90.00
_cell.angle_beta   90.00
_cell.angle_gamma   90.00
#
_symmetry.space_group_name_H-M   'P 1'
#
loop_
_entity.id
_entity.type
_entity.pdbx_description
1 polymer ?
#
loop_
_entity_poly.entity_id
_entity_poly.type
_entity_poly.pdbx_seq_one_letter_code
_entity_poly.pdbx_strand_id
1 'polypeptide(L)'
;MKTKILFTVLVLILIQLTISSENLIAQDHVVLNTFNVNIRTGPGTDHFIVCTAGKSEIFKLVNEKGDWLEIEMYSGDNRFVHRDLVYFLDEFIPGHRMTLPESEEKSKKIFLDLKWAETAAKKEAEEIIPVNVDKARNENFRKVMRDKNIHTIFEIHGFQSALYPELMTLAKKKKW
;
A
#
# COMPACT_ATOMS: atom_id res chain seq x y z
N MET A 1 -31.51 42.31 -29.61
CA MET A 1 -30.35 42.58 -28.73
C MET A 1 -30.45 41.86 -27.39
N LYS A 2 -31.57 41.97 -26.64
CA LYS A 2 -31.75 41.37 -25.31
C LYS A 2 -31.59 39.83 -25.26
N THR A 3 -32.07 39.11 -26.28
CA THR A 3 -31.97 37.63 -26.36
C THR A 3 -30.55 37.12 -26.65
N LYS A 4 -29.75 37.85 -27.44
CA LYS A 4 -28.33 37.51 -27.67
C LYS A 4 -27.52 37.69 -26.39
N ILE A 5 -27.78 38.77 -25.63
CA ILE A 5 -27.11 39.03 -24.34
C ILE A 5 -27.46 37.94 -23.32
N LEU A 6 -28.73 37.54 -23.23
CA LEU A 6 -29.18 36.47 -22.32
C LEU A 6 -28.53 35.12 -22.64
N PHE A 7 -28.42 34.78 -23.93
CA PHE A 7 -27.78 33.53 -24.36
C PHE A 7 -26.27 33.53 -24.07
N THR A 8 -25.61 34.68 -24.21
CA THR A 8 -24.16 34.80 -23.93
C THR A 8 -23.87 34.67 -22.42
N VAL A 9 -24.71 35.25 -21.57
CA VAL A 9 -24.60 35.13 -20.10
C VAL A 9 -24.86 33.69 -19.64
N LEU A 10 -25.83 32.99 -20.25
CA LEU A 10 -26.13 31.60 -19.92
C LEU A 10 -24.97 30.65 -20.27
N VAL A 11 -24.31 30.88 -21.42
CA VAL A 11 -23.14 30.09 -21.83
C VAL A 11 -21.93 30.34 -20.92
N LEU A 12 -21.72 31.58 -20.45
CA LEU A 12 -20.67 31.91 -19.48
C LEU A 12 -20.89 31.25 -18.12
N ILE A 13 -22.14 31.16 -17.66
CA ILE A 13 -22.51 30.45 -16.41
C ILE A 13 -22.31 28.94 -16.57
N LEU A 14 -22.68 28.34 -17.71
CA LEU A 14 -22.43 26.92 -17.99
C LEU A 14 -20.92 26.59 -18.05
N ILE A 15 -20.08 27.49 -18.58
CA ILE A 15 -18.62 27.30 -18.61
C ILE A 15 -18.01 27.38 -17.19
N GLN A 16 -18.52 28.27 -16.33
CA GLN A 16 -18.06 28.37 -14.93
C GLN A 16 -18.44 27.14 -14.08
N LEU A 17 -19.51 26.43 -14.43
CA LEU A 17 -19.89 25.15 -13.82
C LEU A 17 -19.02 23.96 -14.26
N THR A 18 -18.18 24.13 -15.30
CA THR A 18 -17.33 23.05 -15.83
C THR A 18 -15.87 23.11 -15.40
N ILE A 19 -15.44 24.15 -14.68
CA ILE A 19 -14.05 24.32 -14.26
C ILE A 19 -13.99 24.28 -12.74
N SER A 20 -13.95 23.09 -12.16
CA SER A 20 -13.36 22.80 -10.84
C SER A 20 -13.33 21.29 -10.61
N SER A 21 -12.54 20.56 -11.41
CA SER A 21 -11.87 19.38 -10.85
C SER A 21 -10.49 19.85 -10.44
N GLU A 22 -10.35 20.30 -9.20
CA GLU A 22 -9.01 20.27 -8.61
C GLU A 22 -8.59 18.81 -8.68
N ASN A 23 -7.59 18.50 -9.49
CA ASN A 23 -6.80 17.31 -9.25
C ASN A 23 -6.14 17.55 -7.89
N LEU A 24 -6.88 17.24 -6.82
CA LEU A 24 -6.26 16.96 -5.55
C LEU A 24 -5.25 15.87 -5.91
N ILE A 25 -3.95 16.19 -5.84
CA ILE A 25 -2.95 15.13 -5.78
C ILE A 25 -3.37 14.38 -4.52
N ALA A 26 -4.10 13.29 -4.71
CA ALA A 26 -4.51 12.47 -3.60
C ALA A 26 -3.21 12.13 -2.87
N GLN A 27 -3.19 12.40 -1.56
CA GLN A 27 -2.10 11.98 -0.70
C GLN A 27 -2.09 10.45 -0.70
N ASP A 28 -1.51 9.87 -1.74
CA ASP A 28 -1.60 8.45 -2.02
C ASP A 28 -0.62 7.65 -1.19
N HIS A 29 0.26 8.30 -0.42
CA HIS A 29 1.31 7.66 0.33
C HIS A 29 1.51 8.29 1.71
N VAL A 30 1.84 7.43 2.66
CA VAL A 30 2.24 7.80 4.01
C VAL A 30 3.65 7.29 4.27
N VAL A 31 4.40 8.06 5.05
CA VAL A 31 5.76 7.73 5.43
C VAL A 31 5.86 7.60 6.94
N LEU A 32 6.48 6.52 7.40
CA LEU A 32 6.65 6.27 8.83
C LEU A 32 7.67 7.24 9.44
N ASN A 33 7.29 7.93 10.51
CA ASN A 33 8.12 8.96 11.15
C ASN A 33 9.07 8.38 12.23
N THR A 34 8.82 7.16 12.70
CA THR A 34 9.59 6.49 13.76
C THR A 34 9.86 5.02 13.44
N PHE A 35 10.73 4.39 14.22
CA PHE A 35 11.00 2.95 14.14
C PHE A 35 9.97 2.13 14.93
N ASN A 36 9.83 0.84 14.58
CA ASN A 36 8.97 -0.12 15.27
C ASN A 36 7.49 0.29 15.29
N VAL A 37 7.00 0.87 14.18
CA VAL A 37 5.59 1.23 14.03
C VAL A 37 4.77 -0.04 13.84
N ASN A 38 3.74 -0.24 14.66
CA ASN A 38 2.86 -1.40 14.54
C ASN A 38 1.90 -1.25 13.35
N ILE A 39 1.95 -2.21 12.42
CA ILE A 39 0.95 -2.37 11.36
C ILE A 39 -0.08 -3.40 11.83
N ARG A 40 -1.37 -3.04 11.83
CA ARG A 40 -2.44 -3.81 12.45
C ARG A 40 -3.49 -4.31 11.47
N THR A 41 -4.22 -5.36 11.86
CA THR A 41 -5.32 -5.91 11.05
C THR A 41 -6.58 -5.05 11.03
N GLY A 42 -6.72 -4.08 11.93
CA GLY A 42 -7.87 -3.20 12.03
C GLY A 42 -7.56 -1.88 12.74
N PRO A 43 -8.50 -0.91 12.70
CA PRO A 43 -8.34 0.41 13.29
C PRO A 43 -8.55 0.36 14.81
N GLY A 44 -7.50 0.04 15.56
CA GLY A 44 -7.55 -0.02 17.02
C GLY A 44 -6.33 -0.72 17.62
N THR A 45 -6.07 -0.49 18.91
CA THR A 45 -4.94 -1.11 19.63
C THR A 45 -5.21 -2.55 20.08
N ASP A 46 -6.46 -2.98 20.06
CA ASP A 46 -6.96 -4.33 20.33
C ASP A 46 -6.86 -5.26 19.10
N HIS A 47 -6.71 -4.70 17.91
CA HIS A 47 -6.45 -5.45 16.69
C HIS A 47 -5.04 -6.03 16.65
N PHE A 48 -4.92 -7.23 16.05
CA PHE A 48 -3.67 -7.97 15.94
C PHE A 48 -2.60 -7.20 15.17
N ILE A 49 -1.36 -7.26 15.65
CA ILE A 49 -0.19 -6.67 14.99
C ILE A 49 0.34 -7.66 13.97
N VAL A 50 0.34 -7.27 12.69
CA VAL A 50 0.85 -8.09 11.58
C VAL A 50 2.38 -8.10 11.58
N CYS A 51 2.96 -6.92 11.62
CA CYS A 51 4.40 -6.70 11.69
C CYS A 51 4.69 -5.31 12.31
N THR A 52 5.96 -5.07 12.57
CA THR A 52 6.49 -3.74 12.85
C THR A 52 7.26 -3.24 11.64
N ALA A 53 7.18 -1.95 11.38
CA ALA A 53 7.74 -1.29 10.22
C ALA A 53 8.70 -0.16 10.63
N GLY A 54 9.68 0.13 9.79
CA GLY A 54 10.80 1.01 10.07
C GLY A 54 10.55 2.48 9.71
N LYS A 55 11.37 3.38 10.26
CA LYS A 55 11.33 4.80 9.87
C LYS A 55 11.62 4.96 8.39
N SER A 56 10.95 5.92 7.74
CA SER A 56 11.10 6.25 6.31
C SER A 56 10.60 5.18 5.34
N GLU A 57 9.91 4.15 5.82
CA GLU A 57 9.17 3.26 4.94
C GLU A 57 7.91 3.94 4.41
N ILE A 58 7.64 3.68 3.14
CA ILE A 58 6.53 4.28 2.40
C ILE A 58 5.48 3.21 2.11
N PHE A 59 4.25 3.53 2.47
CA PHE A 59 3.07 2.72 2.15
C PHE A 59 2.08 3.56 1.36
N LYS A 60 1.33 2.91 0.48
CA LYS A 60 0.24 3.55 -0.22
C LYS A 60 -0.97 3.68 0.70
N LEU A 61 -1.51 4.88 0.84
CA LEU A 61 -2.73 5.18 1.56
C LEU A 61 -3.94 4.76 0.71
N VAL A 62 -4.88 4.07 1.33
CA VAL A 62 -6.13 3.62 0.70
C VAL A 62 -7.33 4.38 1.26
N ASN A 63 -7.36 4.60 2.57
CA ASN A 63 -8.47 5.31 3.22
C ASN A 63 -8.06 5.82 4.62
N GLU A 64 -8.92 6.65 5.21
CA GLU A 64 -8.76 7.17 6.57
C GLU A 64 -10.01 6.83 7.40
N LYS A 65 -9.79 6.31 8.61
CA LYS A 65 -10.84 5.95 9.57
C LYS A 65 -10.52 6.56 10.93
N GLY A 66 -10.88 7.83 11.08
CA GLY A 66 -10.52 8.63 12.27
C GLY A 66 -9.00 8.76 12.37
N ASP A 67 -8.44 8.28 13.47
CA ASP A 67 -6.99 8.31 13.74
C ASP A 67 -6.21 7.13 13.13
N TRP A 68 -6.89 6.27 12.38
CA TRP A 68 -6.29 5.10 11.74
C TRP A 68 -6.28 5.24 10.23
N LEU A 69 -5.11 5.06 9.64
CA LEU A 69 -4.88 5.12 8.21
C LEU A 69 -4.84 3.72 7.65
N GLU A 70 -5.66 3.46 6.65
CA GLU A 70 -5.74 2.19 5.93
C GLU A 70 -4.73 2.21 4.79
N ILE A 71 -3.78 1.27 4.80
CA ILE A 71 -2.67 1.17 3.85
C ILE A 71 -2.72 -0.12 3.04
N GLU A 72 -2.29 -0.06 1.78
CA GLU A 72 -2.20 -1.23 0.90
C GLU A 72 -1.08 -2.16 1.37
N MET A 73 -1.38 -3.46 1.49
CA MET A 73 -0.42 -4.49 1.88
C MET A 73 -0.44 -5.67 0.90
N TYR A 74 0.63 -6.45 0.94
CA TYR A 74 0.99 -7.41 -0.10
C TYR A 74 -0.04 -8.53 -0.30
N SER A 75 -0.78 -8.89 0.76
CA SER A 75 -1.82 -9.90 0.75
C SER A 75 -3.04 -9.53 -0.10
N GLY A 76 -3.20 -8.26 -0.43
CA GLY A 76 -4.39 -7.68 -1.06
C GLY A 76 -5.45 -7.22 -0.05
N ASP A 77 -5.29 -7.55 1.23
CA ASP A 77 -6.06 -6.92 2.29
C ASP A 77 -5.28 -5.70 2.81
N ASN A 78 -6.00 -4.62 3.11
CA ASN A 78 -5.37 -3.45 3.72
C ASN A 78 -5.07 -3.68 5.21
N ARG A 79 -4.15 -2.88 5.74
CA ARG A 79 -3.78 -2.85 7.16
C ARG A 79 -3.82 -1.43 7.70
N PHE A 80 -3.64 -1.29 9.01
CA PHE A 80 -3.86 -0.02 9.69
C PHE A 80 -2.62 0.44 10.44
N VAL A 81 -2.33 1.74 10.32
CA VAL A 81 -1.30 2.46 11.07
C VAL A 81 -1.93 3.69 11.71
N HIS A 82 -1.47 4.05 12.91
CA HIS A 82 -1.98 5.24 13.59
C HIS A 82 -1.43 6.52 12.96
N ARG A 83 -2.28 7.53 12.79
CA ARG A 83 -1.97 8.80 12.11
C ARG A 83 -0.74 9.50 12.68
N ASP A 84 -0.62 9.57 14.00
CA ASP A 84 0.49 10.27 14.68
C ASP A 84 1.87 9.66 14.41
N LEU A 85 1.93 8.44 13.86
CA LEU A 85 3.18 7.74 13.58
C LEU A 85 3.66 7.98 12.14
N VAL A 86 2.93 8.76 11.34
CA VAL A 86 3.24 9.00 9.94
C VAL A 86 3.22 10.49 9.59
N TYR A 87 3.78 10.81 8.42
CA TYR A 87 3.46 12.03 7.70
C TYR A 87 3.01 11.69 6.27
N PHE A 88 2.18 12.55 5.69
CA PHE A 88 1.70 12.39 4.32
C PHE A 88 2.77 12.86 3.34
N LEU A 89 2.94 12.12 2.25
CA LEU A 89 3.88 12.48 1.21
C LEU A 89 3.18 13.36 0.16
N ASP A 90 3.32 14.68 0.32
CA ASP A 90 2.66 15.67 -0.54
C ASP A 90 3.44 15.92 -1.84
N GLU A 91 4.76 15.82 -1.78
CA GLU A 91 5.67 15.92 -2.92
C GLU A 91 6.75 14.84 -2.81
N PHE A 92 7.07 14.21 -3.93
CA PHE A 92 8.08 13.16 -3.98
C PHE A 92 9.47 13.70 -3.59
N ILE A 93 9.93 13.41 -2.38
CA ILE A 93 11.19 13.91 -1.85
C ILE A 93 12.37 13.20 -2.53
N PRO A 94 13.27 13.93 -3.24
CA PRO A 94 14.48 13.35 -3.82
C PRO A 94 15.30 12.62 -2.75
N GLY A 95 15.63 11.35 -3.00
CA GLY A 95 16.37 10.49 -2.06
C GLY A 95 15.56 9.31 -1.52
N HIS A 96 14.22 9.38 -1.56
CA HIS A 96 13.37 8.21 -1.35
C HIS A 96 13.13 7.56 -2.70
N ARG A 97 14.06 6.71 -3.16
CA ARG A 97 13.93 6.03 -4.46
C ARG A 97 12.72 5.07 -4.46
N MET A 98 11.52 5.61 -4.73
CA MET A 98 10.33 4.87 -5.18
C MET A 98 10.53 4.41 -6.63
N THR A 99 11.62 3.70 -6.86
CA THR A 99 11.97 3.15 -8.16
C THR A 99 12.46 1.74 -7.94
N LEU A 100 12.11 0.85 -8.86
CA LEU A 100 12.68 -0.49 -8.88
C LEU A 100 14.22 -0.43 -8.96
N PRO A 101 14.93 -1.46 -8.48
CA PRO A 101 16.37 -1.54 -8.67
C PRO A 101 16.74 -1.43 -10.14
N GLU A 102 17.80 -0.69 -10.46
CA GLU A 102 18.28 -0.52 -11.83
C GLU A 102 18.68 -1.85 -12.49
N SER A 103 19.20 -2.79 -11.69
CA SER A 103 19.52 -4.15 -12.15
C SER A 103 18.27 -5.03 -12.18
N GLU A 104 18.04 -5.64 -13.35
CA GLU A 104 17.00 -6.65 -13.53
C GLU A 104 17.27 -7.87 -12.65
N GLU A 105 18.53 -8.29 -12.52
CA GLU A 105 18.95 -9.41 -11.68
C GLU A 105 18.61 -9.17 -10.21
N LYS A 106 18.82 -7.95 -9.71
CA LYS A 106 18.45 -7.58 -8.33
C LYS A 106 16.93 -7.62 -8.15
N SER A 107 16.17 -7.04 -9.09
CA SER A 107 14.70 -7.11 -9.06
C SER A 107 14.19 -8.55 -9.09
N LYS A 108 14.76 -9.38 -9.95
CA LYS A 108 14.42 -10.80 -10.06
C LYS A 108 14.76 -11.56 -8.78
N LYS A 109 15.91 -11.28 -8.15
CA LYS A 109 16.27 -11.88 -6.86
C LYS A 109 15.24 -11.55 -5.79
N ILE A 110 14.85 -10.28 -5.65
CA ILE A 110 13.83 -9.85 -4.68
C ILE A 110 12.52 -10.61 -4.95
N PHE A 111 12.07 -10.65 -6.22
CA PHE A 111 10.86 -11.38 -6.59
C PHE A 111 10.91 -12.87 -6.21
N LEU A 112 12.04 -13.55 -6.44
CA LEU A 112 12.19 -14.95 -6.04
C LEU A 112 12.14 -15.10 -4.51
N ASP A 113 12.76 -14.17 -3.76
CA ASP A 113 12.66 -14.10 -2.29
C ASP A 113 11.22 -13.92 -1.81
N LEU A 114 10.40 -13.15 -2.55
CA LEU A 114 8.96 -13.06 -2.29
C LEU A 114 8.23 -14.38 -2.53
N LYS A 115 8.57 -15.14 -3.56
CA LYS A 115 7.96 -16.47 -3.80
C LYS A 115 8.25 -17.44 -2.66
N TRP A 116 9.46 -17.41 -2.10
CA TRP A 116 9.79 -18.19 -0.91
C TRP A 116 8.99 -17.73 0.32
N ALA A 117 8.85 -16.41 0.54
CA ALA A 117 8.04 -15.86 1.61
C ALA A 117 6.56 -16.24 1.52
N GLU A 118 5.97 -16.22 0.31
CA GLU A 118 4.59 -16.66 0.06
C GLU A 118 4.41 -18.16 0.36
N THR A 119 5.40 -18.98 -0.02
CA THR A 119 5.38 -20.42 0.23
C THR A 119 5.48 -20.71 1.73
N ALA A 120 6.34 -20.00 2.44
CA ALA A 120 6.49 -20.09 3.89
C ALA A 120 5.20 -19.70 4.61
N ALA A 121 4.56 -18.59 4.21
CA ALA A 121 3.29 -18.14 4.78
C ALA A 121 2.17 -19.18 4.62
N LYS A 122 2.10 -19.85 3.46
CA LYS A 122 1.14 -20.93 3.23
C LYS A 122 1.42 -22.15 4.14
N LYS A 123 2.69 -22.56 4.24
CA LYS A 123 3.10 -23.70 5.05
C LYS A 123 2.78 -23.46 6.53
N GLU A 124 3.17 -22.30 7.06
CA GLU A 124 2.94 -21.94 8.45
C GLU A 124 1.45 -21.88 8.79
N ALA A 125 0.64 -21.34 7.89
CA ALA A 125 -0.81 -21.35 8.08
C ALA A 125 -1.41 -22.75 8.13
N GLU A 126 -0.95 -23.67 7.27
CA GLU A 126 -1.39 -25.08 7.29
C GLU A 126 -0.96 -25.81 8.55
N GLU A 127 0.23 -25.54 9.07
CA GLU A 127 0.75 -26.16 10.29
C GLU A 127 -0.03 -25.71 11.55
N ILE A 128 -0.40 -24.43 11.62
CA ILE A 128 -1.10 -23.87 12.78
C ILE A 128 -2.61 -24.08 12.69
N ILE A 129 -3.20 -23.92 11.51
CA ILE A 129 -4.63 -24.01 11.27
C ILE A 129 -4.84 -24.83 9.99
N PRO A 130 -4.84 -26.16 10.05
CA PRO A 130 -5.03 -26.99 8.87
C PRO A 130 -6.31 -26.63 8.12
N VAL A 131 -6.28 -26.64 6.78
CA VAL A 131 -7.42 -26.21 5.94
C VAL A 131 -8.66 -27.06 6.17
N ASN A 132 -8.48 -28.34 6.53
CA ASN A 132 -9.57 -29.25 6.85
C ASN A 132 -10.21 -28.98 8.22
N VAL A 133 -9.54 -28.25 9.13
CA VAL A 133 -10.07 -27.87 10.45
C VAL A 133 -10.90 -26.60 10.33
N ASP A 134 -10.33 -25.55 9.74
CA ASP A 134 -11.02 -24.27 9.53
C ASP A 134 -10.41 -23.53 8.34
N LYS A 135 -11.03 -23.72 7.17
CA LYS A 135 -10.58 -23.11 5.92
C LYS A 135 -10.56 -21.58 5.98
N ALA A 136 -11.58 -20.96 6.56
CA ALA A 136 -11.70 -19.50 6.58
C ALA A 136 -10.64 -18.88 7.49
N ARG A 137 -10.43 -19.48 8.67
CA ARG A 137 -9.41 -19.02 9.60
C ARG A 137 -8.00 -19.29 9.07
N ASN A 138 -7.76 -20.42 8.42
CA ASN A 138 -6.51 -20.68 7.69
C ASN A 138 -6.25 -19.59 6.65
N GLU A 139 -7.24 -19.26 5.82
CA GLU A 139 -7.09 -18.28 4.76
C GLU A 139 -6.74 -16.89 5.31
N ASN A 140 -7.45 -16.45 6.35
CA ASN A 140 -7.18 -15.18 7.02
C ASN A 140 -5.78 -15.15 7.64
N PHE A 141 -5.39 -16.22 8.35
CA PHE A 141 -4.08 -16.30 8.96
C PHE A 141 -2.96 -16.34 7.91
N ARG A 142 -3.15 -17.07 6.80
CA ARG A 142 -2.23 -17.09 5.66
C ARG A 142 -2.00 -15.70 5.07
N LYS A 143 -3.03 -14.87 4.96
CA LYS A 143 -2.89 -13.49 4.48
C LYS A 143 -2.06 -12.63 5.43
N VAL A 144 -2.28 -12.76 6.74
CA VAL A 144 -1.47 -12.10 7.77
C VAL A 144 -0.01 -12.54 7.68
N MET A 145 0.26 -13.83 7.54
CA MET A 145 1.64 -14.33 7.40
C MET A 145 2.28 -13.92 6.08
N ARG A 146 1.50 -13.83 5.00
CA ARG A 146 1.97 -13.32 3.71
C ARG A 146 2.43 -11.86 3.86
N ASP A 147 1.63 -11.05 4.54
CA ASP A 147 1.98 -9.65 4.77
C ASP A 147 3.29 -9.52 5.56
N LYS A 148 3.35 -10.21 6.69
CA LYS A 148 4.51 -10.24 7.57
C LYS A 148 5.77 -10.73 6.84
N ASN A 149 5.70 -11.85 6.15
CA ASN A 149 6.87 -12.49 5.55
C ASN A 149 7.38 -11.69 4.35
N ILE A 150 6.50 -11.13 3.52
CA ILE A 150 6.90 -10.26 2.40
C ILE A 150 7.53 -8.97 2.93
N HIS A 151 6.97 -8.37 3.98
CA HIS A 151 7.55 -7.19 4.62
C HIS A 151 9.00 -7.42 5.04
N THR A 152 9.26 -8.52 5.75
CA THR A 152 10.61 -8.89 6.18
C THR A 152 11.58 -9.01 5.01
N ILE A 153 11.15 -9.58 3.88
CA ILE A 153 12.01 -9.64 2.67
C ILE A 153 12.34 -8.24 2.17
N PHE A 154 11.37 -7.33 2.16
CA PHE A 154 11.59 -5.96 1.72
C PHE A 154 12.56 -5.22 2.63
N GLU A 155 12.42 -5.35 3.96
CA GLU A 155 13.39 -4.80 4.91
C GLU A 155 14.80 -5.33 4.67
N ILE A 156 14.95 -6.66 4.48
CA ILE A 156 16.25 -7.30 4.19
C ILE A 156 16.92 -6.70 2.94
N HIS A 157 16.13 -6.38 1.92
CA HIS A 157 16.62 -5.82 0.66
C HIS A 157 16.73 -4.28 0.66
N GLY A 158 16.26 -3.62 1.72
CA GLY A 158 16.10 -2.17 1.76
C GLY A 158 15.16 -1.66 0.67
N PHE A 159 14.12 -2.43 0.36
CA PHE A 159 13.17 -2.19 -0.72
C PHE A 159 11.88 -1.57 -0.18
N GLN A 160 11.36 -0.54 -0.84
CA GLN A 160 10.18 0.19 -0.35
C GLN A 160 8.90 -0.62 -0.56
N SER A 161 8.08 -0.69 0.50
CA SER A 161 6.81 -1.43 0.51
C SER A 161 5.84 -1.00 -0.57
N ALA A 162 5.72 0.31 -0.80
CA ALA A 162 4.88 0.86 -1.84
C ALA A 162 5.31 0.47 -3.28
N LEU A 163 6.50 -0.10 -3.51
CA LEU A 163 6.94 -0.59 -4.82
C LEU A 163 6.55 -2.05 -5.13
N TYR A 164 5.80 -2.68 -4.23
CA TYR A 164 5.33 -4.06 -4.46
C TYR A 164 4.56 -4.21 -5.78
N PRO A 165 3.55 -3.36 -6.11
CA PRO A 165 2.79 -3.50 -7.35
C PRO A 165 3.66 -3.41 -8.62
N GLU A 166 4.63 -2.50 -8.64
CA GLU A 166 5.57 -2.27 -9.74
C GLU A 166 6.47 -3.49 -9.94
N LEU A 167 6.99 -4.07 -8.85
CA LEU A 167 7.81 -5.27 -8.92
C LEU A 167 7.01 -6.47 -9.47
N MET A 168 5.77 -6.66 -9.00
CA MET A 168 4.89 -7.72 -9.49
C MET A 168 4.53 -7.52 -10.97
N THR A 169 4.35 -6.26 -11.39
CA THR A 169 4.07 -5.90 -12.78
C THR A 169 5.27 -6.20 -13.69
N LEU A 170 6.49 -5.85 -13.23
CA LEU A 170 7.73 -6.19 -13.93
C LEU A 170 7.90 -7.70 -14.06
N ALA A 171 7.71 -8.46 -12.97
CA ALA A 171 7.82 -9.91 -12.96
C ALA A 171 6.86 -10.56 -13.97
N LYS A 172 5.60 -10.11 -14.00
CA LYS A 172 4.61 -10.56 -14.99
C LYS A 172 5.05 -10.25 -16.43
N LYS A 173 5.52 -9.03 -16.70
CA LYS A 173 6.01 -8.61 -18.02
C LYS A 173 7.21 -9.45 -18.46
N LYS A 174 8.10 -9.78 -17.54
CA LYS A 174 9.34 -10.53 -17.78
C LYS A 174 9.17 -12.05 -17.69
N LYS A 175 7.99 -12.55 -17.30
CA LYS A 175 7.66 -13.98 -17.14
C LYS A 175 8.61 -14.70 -16.18
N TRP A 176 8.89 -14.08 -15.04
CA TRP A 176 9.62 -14.71 -13.95
C TRP A 176 8.76 -15.70 -13.17
#